data_AF-A0A611U8Q6-F1
#
_entry.id   AF-A0A611U8Q6-F1
#
_cell.length_a   1.000
_cell.length_b   1.000
_cell.length_c   1.000
_cell.angle_alpha   90.00
_cell.angle_beta   90.00
_cell.angle_gamma   90.00
#
_symmetry.space_group_name_H-M   'P 1'
#
loop_
_entity.id
_entity.type
_entity.pdbx_description
1 polymer ?
#
loop_
_entity_poly.entity_id
_entity_poly.type
_entity_poly.pdbx_seq_one_letter_code
_entity_poly.pdbx_strand_id
1 'polypeptide(L)' 'QAAPPEAVLVSRNYLTAVEILADAGLKAERARPDALGWD' A
#
# COMPACT_ATOMS: atom_id res chain seq x y z
N GLN A 1 4.05 -23.45 -1.98
CA GLN A 1 4.27 -22.21 -1.20
C GLN A 1 2.90 -21.60 -0.94
N ALA A 2 2.41 -21.64 0.30
CA ALA A 2 1.15 -21.03 0.69
C ALA A 2 1.45 -19.60 1.17
N ALA A 3 0.70 -18.61 0.70
CA ALA A 3 0.81 -17.26 1.24
C ALA A 3 0.29 -17.23 2.68
N PRO A 4 0.85 -16.39 3.57
CA PRO A 4 0.31 -16.20 4.91
C PRO A 4 -1.17 -15.79 4.88
N PRO A 5 -1.98 -16.14 5.90
CA PRO A 5 -3.40 -15.75 5.96
C PRO A 5 -3.65 -14.25 5.84
N GLU A 6 -2.69 -13.43 6.28
CA GLU A 6 -2.72 -11.97 6.23
C GLU A 6 -2.27 -11.38 4.89
N ALA A 7 -1.86 -12.22 3.92
CA ALA A 7 -1.41 -11.75 2.62
C ALA A 7 -2.56 -11.13 1.83
N VAL A 8 -2.31 -9.92 1.31
CA VAL A 8 -3.28 -9.18 0.49
C VAL A 8 -2.85 -9.23 -0.97
N LEU A 9 -3.75 -9.61 -1.87
CA LEU A 9 -3.54 -9.50 -3.30
C LEU A 9 -3.56 -8.02 -3.70
N VAL A 10 -2.49 -7.58 -4.35
CA VAL A 10 -2.33 -6.20 -4.83
C VAL A 10 -1.93 -6.19 -6.29
N SER A 11 -2.17 -5.08 -6.97
CA SER A 11 -1.69 -4.91 -8.35
C SER A 11 -0.17 -4.75 -8.36
N ARG A 12 0.46 -5.14 -9.48
CA ARG A 12 1.90 -4.92 -9.67
C ARG A 12 2.28 -3.44 -9.60
N ASN A 13 1.42 -2.57 -10.14
CA ASN A 13 1.65 -1.12 -10.11
C ASN A 13 1.68 -0.58 -8.68
N TYR A 14 0.86 -1.13 -7.79
CA TYR A 14 0.88 -0.76 -6.37
C TYR A 14 2.22 -1.11 -5.73
N LEU A 15 2.75 -2.31 -5.97
CA LEU A 15 4.06 -2.72 -5.44
C LEU A 15 5.18 -1.80 -5.95
N THR A 16 5.21 -1.54 -7.26
CA THR A 16 6.21 -0.63 -7.86
C THR A 16 6.15 0.78 -7.26
N ALA A 17 4.95 1.31 -7.01
CA ALA A 17 4.80 2.62 -6.38
C ALA A 17 5.33 2.64 -4.93
N VAL A 18 5.08 1.58 -4.17
CA VAL A 18 5.59 1.45 -2.78
C VAL A 18 7.12 1.34 -2.77
N GLU A 19 7.71 0.60 -3.71
CA GLU A 19 9.17 0.49 -3.87
C GLU A 19 9.82 1.85 -4.17
N ILE A 20 9.24 2.63 -5.10
CA ILE A 20 9.72 3.99 -5.41
C ILE A 20 9.67 4.91 -4.20
N LEU A 21 8.60 4.83 -3.40
CA LEU A 21 8.49 5.62 -2.17
C LEU A 21 9.57 5.22 -1.16
N ALA A 22 9.81 3.93 -0.98
CA ALA A 22 10.85 3.44 -0.07
C ALA A 22 12.25 3.90 -0.50
N ASP A 23 12.56 3.86 -1.79
CA ASP A 23 13.82 4.35 -2.35
C ASP A 23 14.01 5.86 -2.13
N ALA A 24 12.90 6.62 -2.12
CA ALA A 24 12.90 8.05 -1.81
C ALA A 24 12.98 8.36 -0.30
N GLY A 25 13.05 7.34 0.57
CA GLY A 25 12.99 7.50 2.03
C GLY A 25 11.61 7.89 2.55
N LEU A 26 10.56 7.67 1.76
CA LEU A 26 9.17 7.96 2.08
C LEU A 26 8.42 6.66 2.46
N LYS A 27 7.34 6.81 3.21
CA LYS A 27 6.50 5.69 3.64
C LYS A 27 5.12 5.80 3.01
N ALA A 28 4.69 4.74 2.32
CA ALA A 28 3.30 4.62 1.89
C ALA A 28 2.41 4.39 3.11
N GLU A 29 1.47 5.30 3.34
CA GLU A 29 0.43 5.11 4.35
C GLU A 29 -0.86 4.65 3.69
N ARG A 30 -1.53 3.67 4.32
CA ARG A 30 -2.85 3.26 3.89
C ARG A 30 -3.78 4.46 4.08
N ALA A 31 -4.33 4.96 2.98
CA ALA A 31 -5.36 5.99 3.03
C ALA A 31 -6.45 5.57 4.02
N ARG A 32 -6.81 6.50 4.90
CA ARG A 32 -7.92 6.37 5.83
C ARG A 32 -8.90 7.48 5.49
N PRO A 33 -10.21 7.21 5.57
CA PRO A 33 -11.19 8.28 5.43
C PRO A 33 -10.97 9.27 6.56
N ASP A 34 -11.14 10.56 6.26
CA ASP A 34 -11.13 11.60 7.28
C ASP A 34 -12.53 11.73 7.92
N ALA A 35 -12.75 12.81 8.68
CA ALA A 35 -14.04 13.06 9.33
C ALA A 35 -15.20 13.28 8.34
N LEU A 36 -14.90 13.65 7.09
CA LEU A 36 -15.87 13.86 6.02
C LEU A 36 -15.98 12.65 5.09
N GLY A 37 -15.02 11.72 5.12
CA GLY A 37 -15.08 10.42 4.48
C GLY A 37 -13.94 10.21 3.50
N TRP A 38 -14.26 9.64 2.34
CA TRP A 38 -13.35 9.51 1.20
C TRP A 38 -13.79 10.54 0.16
N ASP A 39 -13.53 11.84 0.40
CA ASP A 39 -13.81 12.87 -0.61
C ASP A 39 -13.08 12.59 -1.94
#